data_AF-A0A6B3EB71-F1
#
_entry.id   AF-A0A6B3EB71-F1
#
_cell.length_a   1.000
_cell.length_b   1.000
_cell.length_c   1.000
_cell.angle_alpha   90.00
_cell.angle_beta   90.00
_cell.angle_gamma   90.00
#
_symmetry.space_group_name_H-M   'P 1'
#
loop_
_entity.id
_entity.type
_entity.pdbx_description
1 polymer ?
#
loop_
_entity_poly.entity_id
_entity_poly.type
_entity_poly.pdbx_seq_one_letter_code
_entity_poly.pdbx_strand_id
1 'polypeptide(L)'
;GQPALAAAGLTAEFRRLVLEGRQAMRLLDRSREVLFEAPDDGTGDEPEVQRGELRQMLLDSLPRGTVRWGRKVTGVRALGDGRHEVAFADGTTLVTRLLVGADGAWSRVRP
;
A
#
# COMPACT_ATOMS: atom_id res chain seq x y z
N GLY A 1 -2.13 0.92 -9.53
CA GLY A 1 -2.82 0.22 -8.44
C GLY A 1 -3.84 -0.78 -8.96
N GLN A 2 -4.80 -0.34 -9.77
CA GLN A 2 -5.91 -1.17 -10.25
C GLN A 2 -5.51 -2.50 -10.93
N PRO A 3 -4.46 -2.57 -11.78
CA PRO A 3 -4.03 -3.85 -12.36
C PRO A 3 -3.59 -4.89 -11.31
N ALA A 4 -2.96 -4.45 -10.22
CA ALA A 4 -2.57 -5.35 -9.13
C ALA A 4 -3.79 -5.86 -8.36
N LEU A 5 -4.79 -5.00 -8.14
CA LEU A 5 -6.06 -5.41 -7.54
C LEU A 5 -6.81 -6.40 -8.45
N ALA A 6 -6.76 -6.22 -9.77
CA ALA A 6 -7.32 -7.16 -10.73
C ALA A 6 -6.60 -8.52 -10.70
N ALA A 7 -5.26 -8.51 -10.68
CA ALA A 7 -4.46 -9.73 -10.54
C ALA A 7 -4.72 -10.46 -9.21
N ALA A 8 -5.08 -9.73 -8.15
CA ALA A 8 -5.49 -10.29 -6.86
C ALA A 8 -6.98 -10.71 -6.80
N GLY A 9 -7.77 -10.45 -7.84
CA GLY A 9 -9.20 -10.75 -7.86
C GLY A 9 -10.07 -9.81 -7.01
N LEU A 10 -9.56 -8.63 -6.62
CA LEU A 10 -10.19 -7.71 -5.68
C LEU A 10 -10.93 -6.53 -6.33
N THR A 11 -11.01 -6.47 -7.66
CA THR A 11 -11.60 -5.32 -8.38
C THR A 11 -13.02 -5.00 -7.96
N ALA A 12 -13.88 -6.02 -7.80
CA ALA A 12 -15.28 -5.80 -7.45
C ALA A 12 -15.46 -5.23 -6.03
N GLU A 13 -14.59 -5.63 -5.09
CA GLU A 13 -14.61 -5.10 -3.73
C GLU A 13 -14.03 -3.69 -3.67
N PHE A 14 -12.92 -3.46 -4.36
CA PHE A 14 -12.31 -2.13 -4.46
C PHE A 14 -13.31 -1.10 -5.00
N ARG A 15 -14.05 -1.43 -6.06
CA ARG A 15 -15.07 -0.54 -6.65
C ARG A 15 -16.15 -0.09 -5.66
N ARG A 16 -16.47 -0.91 -4.66
CA ARG A 16 -17.46 -0.54 -3.62
C ARG A 16 -16.92 0.49 -2.63
N LEU A 17 -15.61 0.66 -2.55
CA LEU A 17 -14.96 1.62 -1.64
C LEU A 17 -14.68 2.96 -2.32
N VAL A 18 -14.87 3.05 -3.63
CA VAL A 18 -14.61 4.26 -4.42
C VAL A 18 -15.54 5.37 -3.99
N LEU A 19 -14.97 6.54 -3.75
CA LEU A 19 -15.71 7.74 -3.40
C LEU A 19 -16.07 8.50 -4.68
N GLU A 20 -17.34 8.43 -5.05
CA GLU A 20 -17.86 9.12 -6.23
C GLU A 20 -17.62 10.63 -6.17
N GLY A 21 -17.25 11.23 -7.31
CA GLY A 21 -17.02 12.67 -7.43
C GLY A 21 -15.67 13.15 -6.88
N ARG A 22 -14.89 12.26 -6.23
CA ARG A 22 -13.64 12.63 -5.55
C ARG A 22 -12.43 12.63 -6.47
N GLN A 23 -12.61 12.24 -7.74
CA GLN A 23 -11.61 12.40 -8.78
C GLN A 23 -11.58 13.84 -9.34
N ALA A 24 -12.62 14.63 -9.04
CA ALA A 24 -12.69 16.02 -9.48
C ALA A 24 -11.52 16.83 -8.90
N MET A 25 -10.84 17.57 -9.76
CA MET A 25 -9.66 18.36 -9.43
C MET A 25 -9.85 19.80 -9.87
N ARG A 26 -9.48 20.74 -8.98
CA ARG A 26 -9.41 22.17 -9.30
C ARG A 26 -8.07 22.72 -8.84
N LEU A 27 -7.41 23.47 -9.72
CA LEU A 27 -6.22 24.24 -9.40
C LEU A 27 -6.63 25.71 -9.31
N LEU A 28 -6.34 26.32 -8.17
CA LEU A 28 -6.67 27.72 -7.90
C LEU A 28 -5.39 28.52 -7.68
N ASP A 29 -5.42 29.78 -8.08
CA ASP A 29 -4.41 30.75 -7.68
C ASP A 29 -4.63 31.19 -6.21
N ARG A 30 -3.75 32.06 -5.69
CA ARG A 30 -3.89 32.59 -4.32
C ARG A 30 -5.09 33.52 -4.15
N SER A 31 -5.60 34.08 -5.22
CA SER A 31 -6.78 34.96 -5.27
C SER A 31 -8.10 34.18 -5.37
N ARG A 32 -8.02 32.83 -5.43
CA ARG A 32 -9.13 31.88 -5.63
C ARG A 32 -9.72 31.89 -7.04
N GLU A 33 -8.97 32.40 -8.01
CA GLU A 33 -9.28 32.23 -9.43
C GLU A 33 -8.98 30.78 -9.84
N VAL A 34 -9.90 30.17 -10.59
CA VAL A 34 -9.72 28.82 -11.12
C VAL A 34 -8.78 28.88 -12.32
N LEU A 35 -7.60 28.28 -12.18
CA LEU A 35 -6.62 28.17 -13.25
C LEU A 35 -6.86 26.92 -14.11
N PHE A 36 -7.43 25.88 -13.51
CA PHE A 36 -7.76 24.61 -14.17
C PHE A 36 -8.85 23.87 -13.40
N GLU A 37 -9.72 23.18 -14.13
CA GLU A 37 -10.77 22.33 -13.57
C GLU A 37 -10.93 21.08 -14.42
N ALA A 38 -10.88 19.92 -13.76
CA ALA A 38 -11.24 18.64 -14.31
C ALA A 38 -12.37 18.08 -13.44
N PRO A 39 -13.61 17.98 -13.96
CA PRO A 39 -14.67 17.29 -13.25
C PRO A 39 -14.37 15.79 -13.18
N ASP A 40 -15.01 15.11 -12.24
CA ASP A 40 -15.08 13.65 -12.27
C ASP A 40 -15.94 13.25 -13.49
N ASP A 41 -15.33 12.56 -14.45
CA ASP A 41 -15.98 12.12 -15.68
C ASP A 41 -16.65 10.75 -15.55
N GLY A 42 -16.60 10.15 -14.35
CA GLY A 42 -17.21 8.85 -14.05
C GLY A 42 -16.47 7.67 -14.69
N THR A 43 -15.30 7.87 -15.29
CA THR A 43 -14.50 6.79 -15.89
C THR A 43 -13.91 5.85 -14.82
N GLY A 44 -13.62 6.38 -13.63
CA GLY A 44 -13.00 5.61 -12.55
C GLY A 44 -11.51 5.32 -12.79
N ASP A 45 -10.81 6.15 -13.56
CA ASP A 45 -9.40 5.92 -13.91
C ASP A 45 -8.44 6.18 -12.72
N GLU A 46 -8.67 7.25 -11.97
CA GLU A 46 -7.94 7.63 -10.73
C GLU A 46 -8.83 7.67 -9.47
N PRO A 47 -9.44 6.54 -9.06
CA PRO A 47 -10.51 6.56 -8.06
C PRO A 47 -9.95 6.78 -6.66
N GLU A 48 -10.61 7.64 -5.89
CA GLU A 48 -10.25 7.93 -4.51
C GLU A 48 -10.93 6.95 -3.55
N VAL A 49 -10.19 6.47 -2.55
CA VAL A 49 -10.67 5.56 -1.51
C VAL A 49 -10.11 5.95 -0.15
N GLN A 50 -10.83 5.63 0.92
CA GLN A 50 -10.29 5.76 2.27
C GLN A 50 -9.17 4.73 2.48
N ARG A 51 -7.98 5.19 2.88
CA ARG A 51 -6.82 4.31 3.12
C ARG A 51 -7.11 3.20 4.13
N GLY A 52 -7.92 3.47 5.15
CA GLY A 52 -8.32 2.50 6.16
C GLY A 52 -9.11 1.33 5.55
N GLU A 53 -10.11 1.65 4.74
CA GLU A 53 -10.96 0.69 4.02
C GLU A 53 -10.15 -0.12 3.01
N LEU A 54 -9.31 0.53 2.22
CA LEU A 54 -8.41 -0.15 1.28
C LEU A 54 -7.50 -1.16 2.00
N ARG A 55 -6.91 -0.76 3.13
CA ARG A 55 -6.09 -1.66 3.94
C ARG A 55 -6.91 -2.83 4.47
N GLN A 56 -8.13 -2.58 4.96
CA GLN A 56 -8.98 -3.61 5.54
C GLN A 56 -9.36 -4.68 4.50
N MET A 57 -9.83 -4.27 3.33
CA MET A 57 -10.09 -5.17 2.19
C MET A 57 -8.86 -6.04 1.85
N LEU A 58 -7.67 -5.43 1.76
CA LEU A 58 -6.45 -6.18 1.48
C LEU A 58 -6.14 -7.20 2.58
N LEU A 59 -6.36 -6.86 3.85
CA LEU A 59 -6.16 -7.78 4.97
C LEU A 59 -7.16 -8.94 4.96
N ASP A 60 -8.42 -8.66 4.65
CA ASP A 60 -9.51 -9.64 4.64
C ASP A 60 -9.35 -10.66 3.49
N SER A 61 -8.65 -10.28 2.42
CA SER A 61 -8.29 -11.19 1.32
C SER A 61 -7.24 -12.24 1.68
N LEU A 62 -6.52 -12.07 2.80
CA LEU A 62 -5.39 -12.93 3.16
C LEU A 62 -5.79 -14.08 4.10
N PRO A 63 -5.15 -15.26 4.00
CA PRO A 63 -5.29 -16.30 5.00
C PRO A 63 -4.97 -15.79 6.40
N ARG A 64 -5.70 -16.30 7.40
CA ARG A 64 -5.47 -15.94 8.81
C ARG A 64 -4.01 -16.19 9.19
N GLY A 65 -3.41 -15.22 9.88
CA GLY A 65 -2.03 -15.31 10.38
C GLY A 65 -0.95 -14.91 9.38
N THR A 66 -1.32 -14.49 8.16
CA THR A 66 -0.39 -13.96 7.16
C THR A 66 0.31 -12.69 7.66
N VAL A 67 -0.44 -11.76 8.26
CA VAL A 67 0.10 -10.54 8.85
C VAL A 67 0.39 -10.75 10.33
N ARG A 68 1.65 -10.54 10.72
CA ARG A 68 2.12 -10.56 12.11
C ARG A 68 2.33 -9.12 12.58
N TRP A 69 1.41 -8.62 13.39
CA TRP A 69 1.46 -7.26 13.94
C TRP A 69 2.55 -7.11 15.01
N GLY A 70 2.96 -5.86 15.31
CA GLY A 70 3.98 -5.57 16.31
C GLY A 70 5.42 -5.95 15.89
N ARG A 71 5.62 -6.34 14.63
CA ARG A 71 6.92 -6.82 14.11
C ARG A 71 7.70 -5.71 13.40
N LYS A 72 8.16 -4.71 14.15
CA LYS A 72 8.99 -3.62 13.59
C LYS A 72 10.40 -4.15 13.29
N VAL A 73 10.81 -4.11 12.02
CA VAL A 73 12.18 -4.45 11.60
C VAL A 73 13.15 -3.35 12.04
N THR A 74 14.27 -3.75 12.65
CA THR A 74 15.34 -2.85 13.10
C THR A 74 16.63 -3.03 12.31
N GLY A 75 16.84 -4.20 11.71
CA GLY A 75 18.01 -4.48 10.89
C GLY A 75 17.84 -5.74 10.06
N VAL A 76 18.65 -5.82 8.99
CA VAL A 76 18.72 -6.97 8.09
C VAL A 76 20.18 -7.23 7.76
N ARG A 77 20.57 -8.50 7.73
CA ARG A 77 21.91 -8.91 7.25
C ARG A 77 21.83 -10.15 6.37
N ALA A 78 22.68 -10.19 5.35
CA ALA A 78 22.88 -11.39 4.55
C ALA A 78 23.67 -12.43 5.34
N LEU A 79 23.27 -13.70 5.24
CA LEU A 79 23.96 -14.84 5.87
C LEU A 79 24.79 -15.67 4.87
N GLY A 80 24.76 -15.33 3.57
CA GLY A 80 25.22 -16.21 2.50
C GLY A 80 24.14 -17.19 2.02
N ASP A 81 24.38 -17.83 0.88
CA ASP A 81 23.50 -18.85 0.26
C ASP A 81 22.05 -18.39 0.02
N GLY A 82 21.86 -17.09 -0.26
CA GLY A 82 20.55 -16.48 -0.46
C GLY A 82 19.71 -16.39 0.82
N ARG A 83 20.32 -16.47 2.01
CA ARG A 83 19.64 -16.32 3.28
C ARG A 83 19.78 -14.92 3.86
N HIS A 84 18.72 -14.45 4.49
CA HIS A 84 18.64 -13.15 5.15
C HIS A 84 18.14 -13.35 6.58
N GLU A 85 18.85 -12.76 7.54
CA GLU A 85 18.36 -12.61 8.90
C GLU A 85 17.72 -11.24 9.07
N VAL A 86 16.53 -11.21 9.68
CA VAL A 86 15.76 -10.01 10.00
C VAL A 86 15.68 -9.88 11.52
N ALA A 87 16.14 -8.76 12.05
CA ALA A 87 16.03 -8.42 13.47
C ALA A 87 14.81 -7.53 13.71
N PHE A 88 14.09 -7.82 14.80
CA PHE A 88 12.90 -7.08 15.20
C PHE A 88 13.13 -6.28 16.48
N ALA A 89 12.31 -5.24 16.69
CA ALA A 89 12.38 -4.38 17.87
C ALA A 89 12.06 -5.11 19.19
N ASP A 90 11.39 -6.27 19.14
CA ASP A 90 11.12 -7.13 20.29
C ASP A 90 12.32 -8.02 20.68
N GLY A 91 13.47 -7.87 20.00
CA GLY A 91 14.68 -8.66 20.22
C GLY A 91 14.69 -10.01 19.52
N THR A 92 13.60 -10.41 18.88
CA THR A 92 13.54 -11.67 18.13
C THR A 92 14.17 -11.54 16.75
N THR A 93 14.55 -12.66 16.16
CA THR A 93 15.06 -12.75 14.79
C THR A 93 14.29 -13.78 13.96
N LEU A 94 14.38 -13.63 12.63
CA LEU A 94 13.86 -14.59 11.65
C LEU A 94 14.88 -14.77 10.54
N VAL A 95 15.07 -16.00 10.07
CA VAL A 95 15.84 -16.29 8.85
C VAL A 95 14.91 -16.67 7.71
N THR A 96 15.08 -16.05 6.54
CA THR A 96 14.32 -16.32 5.32
C THR A 96 15.23 -16.48 4.11
N ARG A 97 14.74 -17.14 3.06
CA ARG A 97 15.41 -17.27 1.75
C ARG A 97 14.99 -16.20 0.75
N LEU A 98 13.90 -15.49 1.03
CA LEU A 98 13.42 -14.38 0.22
C LEU A 98 12.95 -13.27 1.16
N LEU A 99 13.42 -12.06 0.91
CA LEU A 99 13.05 -10.87 1.67
C LEU A 99 12.66 -9.77 0.69
N VAL A 100 11.44 -9.25 0.84
CA VAL A 100 10.92 -8.14 0.05
C VAL A 100 10.75 -6.92 0.96
N GLY A 101 11.40 -5.82 0.61
CA GLY A 101 11.25 -4.54 1.31
C GLY A 101 9.95 -3.84 0.91
N ALA A 102 9.02 -3.73 1.86
CA ALA A 102 7.74 -3.03 1.68
C ALA A 102 7.38 -2.13 2.89
N ASP A 103 8.38 -1.76 3.68
CA ASP A 103 8.27 -0.97 4.93
C ASP A 103 8.39 0.54 4.72
N GLY A 104 8.31 1.00 3.47
CA GLY A 104 8.16 2.41 3.09
C GLY A 104 9.48 3.19 2.94
N ALA A 105 9.37 4.52 2.89
CA ALA A 105 10.46 5.43 2.51
C ALA A 105 11.73 5.30 3.36
N TRP A 106 11.61 4.82 4.60
CA TRP A 106 12.69 4.65 5.58
C TRP A 106 13.11 3.18 5.77
N SER A 107 12.88 2.36 4.75
CA SER A 107 13.13 0.92 4.77
C SER A 107 14.50 0.54 5.31
N ARG A 108 14.54 -0.56 6.09
CA ARG A 108 15.79 -1.25 6.49
C ARG A 108 16.22 -2.33 5.52
N VAL A 109 15.36 -2.66 4.54
CA VAL A 109 15.64 -3.59 3.45
C VAL A 109 16.04 -2.75 2.23
N ARG A 110 17.34 -2.49 2.09
CA ARG A 110 17.90 -1.77 0.94
C ARG A 110 19.01 -2.62 0.30
N PRO A 111 19.22 -2.50 -1.03
CA PRO A 111 20.36 -3.10 -1.71
C PRO A 111 21.69 -2.67 -1.09
#